data_AF-A0A4P8YEJ6-F1
#
_entry.id   AF-A0A4P8YEJ6-F1
#
_cell.length_a   1.000
_cell.length_b   1.000
_cell.length_c   1.000
_cell.angle_alpha   90.00
_cell.angle_beta   90.00
_cell.angle_gamma   90.00
#
_symmetry.space_group_name_H-M   'P 1'
#
loop_
_entity.id
_entity.type
_entity.pdbx_description
1 polymer ?
#
loop_
_entity_poly.entity_id
_entity_poly.type
_entity_poly.pdbx_seq_one_letter_code
_entity_poly.pdbx_strand_id
1 'polypeptide(L)'
;MSIMRNGKKLKIIVISDNAYYWLGIQKMVEEIAWSDVKIRYQYITERHFLSGLHQPQGIYLKVDTPFVFADDFAYRLLKQEIKNPSINLFGTHASLQEVSGSLQNVKNNVTCEINIDCIQSRLTHRENMMYMFLINGYGDDSISRLMNISKKSVSDYRGRIIRKLGYRNKNRFITCEQHYIQESGGNNV
;
A
#
# COMPACT_ATOMS: atom_id res chain seq x y z
N MET A 1 13.20 35.05 -5.46
CA MET A 1 12.44 34.62 -6.65
C MET A 1 13.38 33.87 -7.58
N SER A 2 13.31 32.54 -7.61
CA SER A 2 14.07 31.73 -8.57
C SER A 2 13.14 31.38 -9.74
N ILE A 3 13.46 31.92 -10.91
CA ILE A 3 12.75 31.69 -12.17
C ILE A 3 13.31 30.37 -12.74
N MET A 4 12.54 29.29 -12.68
CA MET A 4 12.89 28.01 -13.29
C MET A 4 12.11 27.80 -14.60
N ARG A 5 12.67 28.25 -15.72
CA ARG A 5 12.12 28.04 -17.08
C ARG A 5 12.83 26.87 -17.76
N ASN A 6 12.21 25.68 -17.76
CA ASN A 6 12.28 24.69 -18.87
C ASN A 6 11.62 23.35 -18.47
N GLY A 7 10.47 23.04 -19.10
CA GLY A 7 10.00 21.68 -19.44
C GLY A 7 10.06 20.58 -18.37
N LYS A 8 9.95 20.91 -17.08
CA LYS A 8 10.04 19.91 -16.01
C LYS A 8 8.86 18.95 -16.09
N LYS A 9 9.17 17.66 -16.15
CA LYS A 9 8.18 16.57 -16.02
C LYS A 9 8.17 16.12 -14.58
N LEU A 10 7.02 16.22 -13.92
CA LEU A 10 6.81 15.65 -12.59
C LEU A 10 6.07 14.33 -12.73
N LYS A 11 6.69 13.23 -12.32
CA LYS A 11 5.97 11.96 -12.21
C LYS A 11 5.29 11.90 -10.84
N ILE A 12 4.14 11.26 -10.73
CA ILE A 12 3.44 10.97 -9.47
C ILE A 12 2.94 9.54 -9.54
N ILE A 13 3.16 8.75 -8.49
CA ILE A 13 2.56 7.42 -8.36
C ILE A 13 1.30 7.53 -7.50
N VAL A 14 0.21 6.91 -7.95
CA VAL A 14 -1.03 6.80 -7.17
C VAL A 14 -1.39 5.32 -7.06
N ILE A 15 -1.52 4.82 -5.82
CA ILE A 15 -1.89 3.44 -5.52
C ILE A 15 -3.27 3.41 -4.86
N SER A 16 -4.32 3.07 -5.60
CA SER A 16 -5.70 3.11 -5.09
C SER A 16 -6.66 2.38 -6.00
N ASP A 17 -7.74 1.78 -5.47
CA ASP A 17 -8.88 1.30 -6.29
C ASP A 17 -10.00 2.34 -6.41
N ASN A 18 -9.87 3.50 -5.74
CA ASN A 18 -10.89 4.53 -5.68
C ASN A 18 -10.67 5.61 -6.76
N ALA A 19 -11.49 5.57 -7.80
CA ALA A 19 -11.45 6.54 -8.89
C ALA A 19 -11.64 8.00 -8.42
N TYR A 20 -12.46 8.25 -7.40
CA TYR A 20 -12.66 9.60 -6.86
C TYR A 20 -11.45 10.12 -6.11
N TYR A 21 -10.73 9.25 -5.39
CA TYR A 21 -9.50 9.62 -4.71
C TYR A 21 -8.44 10.04 -5.73
N TRP A 22 -8.27 9.24 -6.78
CA TRP A 22 -7.43 9.56 -7.93
C TRP A 22 -7.77 10.91 -8.57
N LEU A 23 -9.05 11.14 -8.92
CA LEU A 23 -9.49 12.40 -9.53
C LEU A 23 -9.26 13.61 -8.60
N GLY A 24 -9.48 13.43 -7.30
CA GLY A 24 -9.20 14.45 -6.29
C GLY A 24 -7.72 14.81 -6.24
N ILE A 25 -6.83 13.80 -6.28
CA ILE A 25 -5.38 14.04 -6.36
C ILE A 25 -5.03 14.80 -7.63
N GLN A 26 -5.55 14.35 -8.77
CA GLN A 26 -5.26 14.97 -10.05
C GLN A 26 -5.64 16.45 -10.04
N LYS A 27 -6.88 16.76 -9.65
CA LYS A 27 -7.38 18.13 -9.58
C LYS A 27 -6.57 18.99 -8.61
N MET A 28 -6.28 18.47 -7.43
CA MET A 28 -5.47 19.16 -6.42
C MET A 28 -4.06 19.47 -6.94
N VAL A 29 -3.37 18.49 -7.53
CA VAL A 29 -2.02 18.71 -8.05
C VAL A 29 -2.06 19.69 -9.23
N GLU A 30 -3.05 19.62 -10.11
CA GLU A 30 -3.21 20.57 -11.22
C GLU A 30 -3.47 22.01 -10.74
N GLU A 31 -4.25 22.20 -9.66
CA GLU A 31 -4.50 23.51 -9.07
C GLU A 31 -3.26 24.10 -8.36
N ILE A 32 -2.42 23.25 -7.77
CA ILE A 32 -1.21 23.66 -7.03
C ILE A 32 0.01 23.78 -7.96
N ALA A 33 0.10 22.92 -8.97
CA ALA A 33 1.26 22.83 -9.83
C ALA A 33 1.39 24.10 -10.69
N TRP A 34 2.63 24.51 -10.88
CA TRP A 34 2.95 25.64 -11.74
C TRP A 34 2.52 25.35 -13.18
N SER A 35 2.00 26.36 -13.87
CA SER A 35 1.44 26.28 -15.23
C SER A 35 2.41 25.74 -16.29
N ASP A 36 3.69 25.64 -15.95
CA ASP A 36 4.83 25.23 -16.75
C ASP A 36 5.40 23.83 -16.41
N VAL A 37 4.78 23.09 -15.47
CA VAL A 37 5.17 21.70 -15.14
C VAL A 37 4.23 20.69 -15.78
N LYS A 38 4.79 19.76 -16.56
CA LYS A 38 4.04 18.64 -17.14
C LYS A 38 3.94 17.50 -16.12
N ILE A 39 2.75 17.24 -15.62
CA ILE A 39 2.52 16.14 -14.68
C ILE A 39 2.26 14.84 -15.45
N ARG A 40 2.89 13.74 -15.02
CA ARG A 40 2.63 12.38 -15.50
C ARG A 40 2.27 11.51 -14.31
N TYR A 41 1.12 10.87 -14.38
CA TYR A 41 0.70 9.96 -13.34
C TYR A 41 0.98 8.50 -13.74
N GLN A 42 1.40 7.71 -12.76
CA GLN A 42 1.46 6.26 -12.84
C GLN A 42 0.46 5.72 -11.83
N TYR A 43 -0.57 5.04 -12.34
CA TYR A 43 -1.63 4.47 -11.54
C TYR A 43 -1.37 2.98 -11.29
N ILE A 44 -1.56 2.55 -10.05
CA ILE A 44 -1.50 1.17 -9.61
C ILE A 44 -2.77 0.92 -8.79
N THR A 45 -3.58 -0.06 -9.18
CA THR A 45 -4.74 -0.46 -8.37
C THR A 45 -4.26 -1.09 -7.06
N GLU A 46 -4.98 -0.89 -5.96
CA GLU A 46 -4.70 -1.59 -4.69
C GLU A 46 -4.74 -3.11 -4.88
N ARG A 47 -5.63 -3.61 -5.76
CA ARG A 47 -5.68 -5.03 -6.13
C ARG A 47 -4.38 -5.56 -6.76
N HIS A 48 -3.84 -4.92 -7.79
CA HIS A 48 -2.55 -5.31 -8.38
C HIS A 48 -1.41 -5.22 -7.35
N PHE A 49 -1.44 -4.21 -6.48
CA PHE A 49 -0.47 -4.09 -5.41
C PHE A 49 -0.56 -5.29 -4.46
N LEU A 50 -1.75 -5.64 -3.96
CA LEU A 50 -1.97 -6.81 -3.13
C LEU A 50 -1.53 -8.11 -3.82
N SER A 51 -1.90 -8.30 -5.09
CA SER A 51 -1.52 -9.49 -5.87
C SER A 51 0.00 -9.67 -5.94
N GLY A 52 0.78 -8.59 -5.96
CA GLY A 52 2.24 -8.65 -5.92
C GLY A 52 2.77 -9.17 -4.58
N LEU A 53 2.12 -8.88 -3.45
CA LEU A 53 2.51 -9.40 -2.13
C LEU A 53 2.30 -10.92 -2.01
N HIS A 54 1.40 -11.50 -2.80
CA HIS A 54 1.18 -12.94 -2.83
C HIS A 54 2.20 -13.69 -3.70
N GLN A 55 2.98 -12.98 -4.52
CA GLN A 55 4.03 -13.59 -5.32
C GLN A 55 5.24 -13.94 -4.44
N PRO A 56 5.95 -15.05 -4.69
CA PRO A 56 7.12 -15.45 -3.89
C PRO A 56 8.20 -14.35 -3.75
N GLN A 57 8.41 -13.59 -4.83
CA GLN A 57 9.37 -12.47 -4.89
C GLN A 57 8.87 -11.18 -4.23
N GLY A 58 7.60 -11.11 -3.82
CA GLY A 58 6.98 -9.89 -3.32
C GLY A 58 6.83 -8.79 -4.39
N ILE A 59 6.86 -7.54 -3.96
CA ILE A 59 6.78 -6.36 -4.83
C ILE A 59 8.14 -5.70 -4.95
N TYR A 60 8.55 -5.47 -6.19
CA TYR A 60 9.61 -4.53 -6.50
C TYR A 60 9.01 -3.25 -7.11
N LEU A 61 9.18 -2.12 -6.44
CA LEU A 61 8.73 -0.81 -6.92
C LEU A 61 9.92 0.13 -7.07
N LYS A 62 10.27 0.44 -8.32
CA LYS A 62 11.21 1.52 -8.62
C LYS A 62 10.47 2.86 -8.60
N VAL A 63 10.73 3.65 -7.56
CA VAL A 63 10.14 4.97 -7.36
C VAL A 63 11.13 6.03 -7.82
N ASP A 64 10.90 6.53 -9.03
CA ASP A 64 11.61 7.63 -9.69
C ASP A 64 10.85 8.96 -9.55
N THR A 65 10.01 9.08 -8.51
CA THR A 65 9.18 10.25 -8.22
C THR A 65 9.34 10.68 -6.76
N PRO A 66 9.32 11.99 -6.48
CA PRO A 66 9.27 12.52 -5.12
C PRO A 66 7.89 12.39 -4.44
N PHE A 67 6.84 11.99 -5.17
CA PHE A 67 5.46 11.92 -4.67
C PHE A 67 4.81 10.57 -4.95
N VAL A 68 4.31 9.95 -3.87
CA VAL A 68 3.50 8.74 -3.91
C VAL A 68 2.23 8.98 -3.08
N PHE A 69 1.08 8.77 -3.69
CA PHE A 69 -0.21 8.75 -3.00
C PHE A 69 -0.68 7.31 -2.91
N ALA A 70 -1.24 6.93 -1.77
CA ALA A 70 -1.69 5.56 -1.54
C ALA A 70 -2.95 5.51 -0.67
N ASP A 71 -3.84 4.57 -0.98
CA ASP A 71 -4.93 4.19 -0.08
C ASP A 71 -4.39 3.62 1.24
N ASP A 72 -5.26 3.54 2.26
CA ASP A 72 -4.84 3.26 3.65
C ASP A 72 -4.03 1.95 3.79
N PHE A 73 -4.34 0.92 2.99
CA PHE A 73 -3.60 -0.35 3.00
C PHE A 73 -2.19 -0.19 2.42
N ALA A 74 -2.09 0.24 1.16
CA ALA A 74 -0.81 0.43 0.49
C ALA A 74 0.07 1.47 1.21
N TYR A 75 -0.54 2.55 1.74
CA TYR A 75 0.14 3.56 2.55
C TYR A 75 0.81 2.94 3.79
N ARG A 76 0.09 2.09 4.54
CA ARG A 76 0.63 1.47 5.76
C ARG A 76 1.82 0.56 5.50
N LEU A 77 1.81 -0.14 4.36
CA LEU A 77 2.94 -0.96 3.93
C LEU A 77 4.10 -0.10 3.44
N LEU A 78 3.84 0.79 2.49
CA LEU A 78 4.88 1.68 1.94
C LEU A 78 5.53 2.55 3.02
N LYS A 79 4.81 2.98 4.06
CA LYS A 79 5.38 3.75 5.18
C LYS A 79 6.41 2.94 5.98
N GLN A 80 6.27 1.61 6.01
CA GLN A 80 7.23 0.73 6.67
C GLN A 80 8.50 0.56 5.84
N GLU A 81 8.39 0.61 4.51
CA GLU A 81 9.49 0.32 3.58
C GLU A 81 10.21 1.57 3.05
N ILE A 82 9.48 2.67 2.82
CA ILE A 82 10.05 3.93 2.35
C ILE A 82 10.79 4.61 3.51
N LYS A 83 12.13 4.53 3.48
CA LYS A 83 13.02 5.25 4.40
C LYS A 83 13.62 6.53 3.80
N ASN A 84 13.51 6.71 2.49
CA ASN A 84 14.09 7.87 1.82
C ASN A 84 13.26 9.13 2.10
N PRO A 85 13.80 10.13 2.82
CA PRO A 85 13.07 11.36 3.16
C PRO A 85 12.85 12.31 1.97
N SER A 86 13.33 11.95 0.78
CA SER A 86 13.06 12.68 -0.45
C SER A 86 11.79 12.20 -1.16
N ILE A 87 11.18 11.11 -0.69
CA ILE A 87 9.88 10.65 -1.14
C ILE A 87 8.83 11.08 -0.13
N ASN A 88 7.87 11.87 -0.59
CA ASN A 88 6.68 12.20 0.15
C ASN A 88 5.62 11.13 -0.13
N LEU A 89 5.27 10.37 0.90
CA LEU A 89 4.21 9.38 0.87
C LEU A 89 2.96 9.96 1.55
N PHE A 90 1.87 10.11 0.80
CA PHE A 90 0.60 10.60 1.29
C PHE A 90 -0.45 9.49 1.35
N GLY A 91 -1.15 9.42 2.47
CA GLY A 91 -2.34 8.59 2.62
C GLY A 91 -3.61 9.38 2.33
N THR A 92 -4.77 8.72 2.38
CA THR A 92 -6.10 9.36 2.26
C THR A 92 -6.42 10.36 3.38
N HIS A 93 -5.67 10.32 4.47
CA HIS A 93 -5.81 11.23 5.61
C HIS A 93 -4.90 12.47 5.51
N ALA A 94 -4.06 12.57 4.48
CA ALA A 94 -3.19 13.72 4.28
C ALA A 94 -4.03 14.98 4.06
N SER A 95 -3.66 16.07 4.72
CA SER A 95 -4.36 17.35 4.56
C SER A 95 -3.93 18.06 3.28
N LEU A 96 -4.81 18.91 2.73
CA LEU A 96 -4.47 19.72 1.55
C LEU A 96 -3.24 20.59 1.80
N GLN A 97 -3.12 21.15 3.01
CA GLN A 97 -2.00 22.01 3.41
C GLN A 97 -0.68 21.23 3.43
N GLU A 98 -0.69 20.02 3.95
CA GLU A 98 0.48 19.12 3.97
C GLU A 98 0.94 18.81 2.54
N VAL A 99 0.02 18.41 1.67
CA VAL A 99 0.35 18.08 0.28
C VAL A 99 0.86 19.31 -0.46
N SER A 100 0.19 20.46 -0.32
CA SER A 100 0.59 21.73 -0.93
C SER A 100 1.99 22.14 -0.50
N GLY A 101 2.29 22.06 0.80
CA GLY A 101 3.60 22.42 1.34
C GLY A 101 4.73 21.56 0.79
N SER A 102 4.50 20.25 0.62
CA SER A 102 5.48 19.35 0.02
C SER A 102 5.61 19.54 -1.50
N LEU A 103 4.50 19.82 -2.21
CA LEU A 103 4.52 20.12 -3.65
C LEU A 103 5.29 21.39 -3.96
N GLN A 104 5.32 22.38 -3.07
CA GLN A 104 6.13 23.60 -3.25
C GLN A 104 7.64 23.35 -3.09
N ASN A 105 8.03 22.27 -2.40
CA ASN A 105 9.42 21.94 -2.06
C ASN A 105 9.92 20.69 -2.79
N VAL A 106 9.65 20.59 -4.10
CA VAL A 106 10.05 19.41 -4.90
C VAL A 106 11.56 19.26 -4.95
N LYS A 107 12.06 18.12 -4.45
CA LYS A 107 13.41 17.66 -4.71
C LYS A 107 13.45 16.99 -6.09
N ASN A 108 14.31 17.48 -6.98
CA ASN A 108 14.48 16.86 -8.30
C ASN A 108 15.33 15.59 -8.19
N ASN A 109 15.19 14.67 -9.16
CA ASN A 109 16.02 13.47 -9.32
C ASN A 109 16.01 12.51 -8.11
N VAL A 110 14.81 12.22 -7.59
CA VAL A 110 14.65 11.18 -6.57
C VAL A 110 14.55 9.83 -7.27
N THR A 111 15.37 8.88 -6.85
CA THR A 111 15.19 7.47 -7.21
C THR A 111 15.39 6.64 -5.96
N CYS A 112 14.42 5.77 -5.68
CA CYS A 112 14.46 4.80 -4.60
C CYS A 112 13.93 3.48 -5.14
N GLU A 113 14.58 2.40 -4.77
CA GLU A 113 14.09 1.05 -5.01
C GLU A 113 13.45 0.57 -3.71
N ILE A 114 12.19 0.13 -3.81
CA ILE A 114 11.42 -0.37 -2.68
C ILE A 114 11.16 -1.84 -2.95
N ASN A 115 11.67 -2.69 -2.06
CA ASN A 115 11.36 -4.11 -2.03
C ASN A 115 10.38 -4.34 -0.89
N ILE A 116 9.20 -4.85 -1.20
CA ILE A 116 8.21 -5.26 -0.21
C ILE A 116 8.13 -6.77 -0.24
N ASP A 117 8.56 -7.37 0.86
CA ASP A 117 8.52 -8.81 1.07
C ASP A 117 7.12 -9.41 0.83
N CYS A 118 7.07 -10.66 0.37
CA CYS A 118 5.82 -11.38 0.21
C CYS A 118 5.15 -11.66 1.57
N ILE A 119 3.85 -11.95 1.56
CA ILE A 119 3.08 -12.20 2.80
C ILE A 119 3.75 -13.28 3.66
N GLN A 120 4.20 -14.36 3.03
CA GLN A 120 4.74 -15.53 3.72
C GLN A 120 6.05 -15.22 4.44
N SER A 121 6.93 -14.38 3.89
CA SER A 121 8.21 -14.04 4.53
C SER A 121 8.05 -13.03 5.68
N ARG A 122 6.96 -12.26 5.71
CA ARG A 122 6.67 -11.29 6.78
C ARG A 122 6.09 -11.93 8.03
N LEU A 123 5.58 -13.15 7.91
CA LEU A 123 4.97 -13.91 9.00
C LEU A 123 5.93 -14.99 9.52
N THR A 124 5.95 -15.17 10.84
CA THR A 124 6.60 -16.35 11.45
C THR A 124 5.87 -17.62 11.04
N HIS A 125 6.48 -18.80 11.22
CA HIS A 125 5.84 -20.07 10.88
C HIS A 125 4.45 -20.24 11.52
N ARG A 126 4.31 -19.92 12.82
CA ARG A 126 3.01 -20.00 13.52
C ARG A 126 2.01 -18.95 13.04
N GLU A 127 2.47 -17.76 12.69
CA GLU A 127 1.62 -16.72 12.10
C GLU A 127 1.15 -17.10 10.69
N ASN A 128 1.99 -17.77 9.89
CA ASN A 128 1.59 -18.31 8.59
C ASN A 128 0.51 -19.39 8.73
N MET A 129 0.67 -20.34 9.66
CA MET A 129 -0.38 -21.32 9.93
C MET A 129 -1.71 -20.66 10.33
N MET A 130 -1.64 -19.69 11.24
CA MET A 130 -2.81 -18.91 11.67
C MET A 130 -3.44 -18.16 10.49
N TYR A 131 -2.63 -17.48 9.67
CA TYR A 131 -3.07 -16.77 8.48
C TYR A 131 -3.83 -17.71 7.53
N MET A 132 -3.30 -18.90 7.25
CA MET A 132 -3.98 -19.91 6.42
C MET A 132 -5.35 -20.30 6.99
N PHE A 133 -5.49 -20.49 8.30
CA PHE A 133 -6.81 -20.75 8.88
C PHE A 133 -7.76 -19.56 8.74
N LEU A 134 -7.27 -18.33 8.95
CA LEU A 134 -8.11 -17.14 8.87
C LEU A 134 -8.65 -16.91 7.45
N ILE A 135 -7.82 -17.03 6.41
CA ILE A 135 -8.25 -16.82 5.02
C ILE A 135 -9.22 -17.91 4.53
N ASN A 136 -9.11 -19.12 5.09
CA ASN A 136 -10.05 -20.22 4.84
C ASN A 136 -11.33 -20.13 5.69
N GLY A 137 -11.54 -19.03 6.43
CA GLY A 137 -12.78 -18.76 7.15
C GLY A 137 -12.96 -19.52 8.47
N TYR A 138 -11.90 -20.13 9.02
CA TYR A 138 -12.00 -20.79 10.32
C TYR A 138 -12.25 -19.75 11.43
N GLY A 139 -13.22 -20.05 12.30
CA GLY A 139 -13.50 -19.25 13.49
C GLY A 139 -12.50 -19.46 14.62
N ASP A 140 -12.42 -18.49 15.54
CA ASP A 140 -11.45 -18.48 16.65
C ASP A 140 -11.49 -19.76 17.50
N ASP A 141 -12.67 -20.35 17.69
CA ASP A 141 -12.88 -21.58 18.44
C ASP A 141 -12.32 -22.82 17.74
N SER A 142 -12.45 -22.89 16.42
CA SER A 142 -11.87 -23.97 15.61
C SER A 142 -10.36 -23.86 15.56
N ILE A 143 -9.85 -22.64 15.36
CA ILE A 143 -8.40 -22.37 15.35
C ILE A 143 -7.78 -22.70 16.70
N SER A 144 -8.41 -22.28 17.80
CA SER A 144 -7.96 -22.55 19.17
C SER A 144 -7.77 -24.05 19.42
N ARG A 145 -8.73 -24.88 18.97
CA ARG A 145 -8.66 -26.34 19.05
C ARG A 145 -7.59 -26.92 18.12
N LEU A 146 -7.56 -26.52 16.86
CA LEU A 146 -6.62 -27.05 15.85
C LEU A 146 -5.16 -26.75 16.17
N MET A 147 -4.88 -25.56 16.69
CA MET A 147 -3.52 -25.13 17.05
C MET A 147 -3.15 -25.44 18.50
N ASN A 148 -4.08 -25.97 19.30
CA ASN A 148 -3.96 -26.21 20.73
C ASN A 148 -3.43 -24.97 21.49
N ILE A 149 -4.09 -23.83 21.31
CA ILE A 149 -3.77 -22.55 21.98
C ILE A 149 -5.04 -21.88 22.50
N SER A 150 -4.91 -20.96 23.46
CA SER A 150 -6.06 -20.21 23.98
C SER A 150 -6.69 -19.29 22.91
N LYS A 151 -7.99 -19.02 23.01
CA LYS A 151 -8.67 -18.01 22.16
C LYS A 151 -8.03 -16.62 22.26
N LYS A 152 -7.48 -16.27 23.43
CA LYS A 152 -6.70 -15.04 23.62
C LYS A 152 -5.47 -15.03 22.72
N SER A 153 -4.72 -16.12 22.70
CA SER A 153 -3.56 -16.27 21.81
C SER A 153 -3.95 -16.18 20.33
N VAL A 154 -5.09 -16.76 19.92
CA VAL A 154 -5.63 -16.60 18.56
C VAL A 154 -5.84 -15.12 18.23
N SER A 155 -6.48 -14.37 19.13
CA SER A 155 -6.69 -12.94 18.96
C SER A 155 -5.38 -12.15 18.86
N ASP A 156 -4.40 -12.47 19.70
CA ASP A 156 -3.09 -11.84 19.70
C ASP A 156 -2.33 -12.09 18.38
N TYR A 157 -2.31 -13.35 17.90
CA TYR A 157 -1.71 -13.69 16.61
C TYR A 157 -2.41 -12.96 15.46
N ARG A 158 -3.74 -12.96 15.43
CA ARG A 158 -4.51 -12.21 14.42
C ARG A 158 -4.16 -10.72 14.43
N GLY A 159 -4.07 -10.11 15.61
CA GLY A 159 -3.67 -8.71 15.75
C GLY A 159 -2.27 -8.44 15.21
N ARG A 160 -1.31 -9.34 15.47
CA ARG A 160 0.04 -9.26 14.90
C ARG A 160 0.05 -9.39 13.38
N ILE A 161 -0.67 -10.38 12.83
CA ILE A 161 -0.78 -10.61 11.38
C ILE A 161 -1.37 -9.38 10.69
N ILE A 162 -2.51 -8.87 11.16
CA ILE A 162 -3.16 -7.66 10.62
C ILE A 162 -2.17 -6.49 10.59
N ARG A 163 -1.43 -6.26 11.68
CA ARG A 163 -0.46 -5.16 11.78
C ARG A 163 0.72 -5.34 10.83
N LYS A 164 1.31 -6.54 10.80
CA LYS A 164 2.42 -6.87 9.92
C LYS A 164 2.01 -6.64 8.47
N LEU A 165 0.90 -7.24 8.05
CA LEU A 165 0.37 -7.15 6.69
C LEU A 165 -0.22 -5.77 6.34
N GLY A 166 -0.25 -4.80 7.26
CA GLY A 166 -0.67 -3.43 6.97
C GLY A 166 -2.18 -3.22 6.92
N TYR A 167 -2.98 -4.20 7.31
CA TYR A 167 -4.43 -4.06 7.37
C TYR A 167 -4.88 -3.23 8.57
N ARG A 168 -5.95 -2.44 8.39
CA ARG A 168 -6.51 -1.61 9.46
C ARG A 168 -7.25 -2.44 10.51
N ASN A 169 -7.99 -3.45 10.08
CA ASN A 169 -8.84 -4.27 10.94
C ASN A 169 -9.12 -5.65 10.31
N LYS A 170 -9.75 -6.53 11.10
CA LYS A 170 -10.11 -7.90 10.69
C LYS A 170 -10.99 -7.93 9.45
N ASN A 171 -11.99 -7.04 9.36
CA ASN A 171 -12.94 -7.07 8.25
C ASN A 171 -12.24 -6.75 6.93
N ARG A 172 -11.38 -5.70 6.90
CA ARG A 172 -10.59 -5.37 5.71
C ARG A 172 -9.64 -6.50 5.34
N PHE A 173 -8.96 -7.09 6.32
CA PHE A 173 -8.12 -8.27 6.11
C PHE A 173 -8.91 -9.41 5.42
N ILE A 174 -10.05 -9.80 5.97
CA ILE A 174 -10.87 -10.90 5.40
C ILE A 174 -11.36 -10.55 4.00
N THR A 175 -11.93 -9.36 3.79
CA THR A 175 -12.49 -8.95 2.49
C THR A 175 -11.42 -8.93 1.39
N CYS A 176 -10.24 -8.36 1.66
CA CYS A 176 -9.17 -8.26 0.67
C CYS A 176 -8.60 -9.65 0.31
N GLU A 177 -8.31 -10.47 1.32
CA GLU A 177 -7.69 -11.79 1.11
C GLU A 177 -8.66 -12.78 0.44
N GLN A 178 -9.94 -12.78 0.83
CA GLN A 178 -10.95 -13.65 0.20
C GLN A 178 -11.21 -13.28 -1.26
N HIS A 179 -11.24 -12.00 -1.58
CA HIS A 179 -11.40 -11.54 -2.95
C HIS A 179 -10.23 -12.01 -3.82
N TYR A 180 -8.99 -11.88 -3.32
CA TYR A 180 -7.81 -12.38 -4.02
C TYR A 180 -7.89 -13.90 -4.27
N ILE A 181 -8.32 -14.68 -3.28
CA ILE A 181 -8.46 -16.15 -3.42
C ILE A 181 -9.51 -16.50 -4.49
N GLN A 182 -10.65 -15.81 -4.51
CA GLN A 182 -11.70 -16.03 -5.50
C GLN A 182 -11.23 -15.73 -6.93
N GLU A 183 -10.49 -14.63 -7.12
CA GLU A 183 -9.94 -14.26 -8.44
C GLU A 183 -8.81 -15.19 -8.88
N SER A 184 -7.96 -15.63 -7.95
CA SER A 184 -6.83 -16.51 -8.24
C SER A 184 -7.26 -17.97 -8.49
N GLY A 185 -8.33 -18.41 -7.82
CA GLY A 185 -8.92 -19.74 -8.01
C GLY A 185 -9.70 -19.89 -9.33
N GLY A 186 -10.12 -18.79 -9.95
CA GLY A 186 -10.85 -18.80 -11.22
C GLY A 186 -10.00 -19.05 -12.47
N ASN A 187 -8.67 -19.01 -12.36
CA ASN A 187 -7.75 -19.23 -13.49
C ASN A 187 -7.23 -20.68 -13.62
N ASN A 188 -7.80 -21.62 -12.86
CA ASN A 188 -7.43 -23.04 -12.87
C ASN A 188 -8.58 -23.97 -13.31
N VAL A 189 -9.51 -23.48 -14.14
CA VAL A 189 -10.55 -24.30 -14.80
C VAL A 189 -10.47 -24.10 -16.30
#